data_AF-A0A098VSK9-F1
#
_entry.id   AF-A0A098VSK9-F1
#
_cell.length_a   1.000
_cell.length_b   1.000
_cell.length_c   1.000
_cell.angle_alpha   90.00
_cell.angle_beta   90.00
_cell.angle_gamma   90.00
#
_symmetry.space_group_name_H-M   'P 1'
#
loop_
_entity.id
_entity.type
_entity.pdbx_description
1 polymer ?
#
loop_
_entity_poly.entity_id
_entity_poly.type
_entity_poly.pdbx_seq_one_letter_code
_entity_poly.pdbx_strand_id
1 'polypeptide(L)'
;MASNWIHELLVHGSNKLIHDRKPPISSSSFYTPGDLITNDIESFICGNGTILDSSNSSILSTVAGNVEYINKLIRVIPPKARYLGEIGDVIVGRVIRVCQRKWAIDLNGQQPATLQLSAIYLPGGIQRRKLEEDELLIRQFFVEGDLISAEVQAIHADGSA
;
A
#
# COMPACT_ATOMS: atom_id res chain seq x y z
N MET A 1 -18.04 -39.04 54.87
CA MET A 1 -17.57 -37.70 54.46
C MET A 1 -16.31 -37.89 53.61
N ALA A 2 -16.27 -37.21 52.46
CA ALA A 2 -15.20 -37.20 51.45
C ALA A 2 -14.94 -38.51 50.69
N SER A 3 -15.78 -38.74 49.67
CA SER A 3 -15.73 -39.79 48.66
C SER A 3 -14.86 -39.38 47.46
N ASN A 4 -13.94 -40.27 47.08
CA ASN A 4 -13.48 -40.62 45.73
C ASN A 4 -13.36 -39.49 44.69
N TRP A 5 -12.12 -39.02 44.47
CA TRP A 5 -11.77 -37.96 43.52
C TRP A 5 -10.60 -38.32 42.58
N ILE A 6 -10.48 -39.59 42.11
CA ILE A 6 -9.37 -39.97 41.19
C ILE A 6 -9.75 -40.85 39.97
N HIS A 7 -11.01 -41.23 39.72
CA HIS A 7 -11.34 -41.99 38.50
C HIS A 7 -12.53 -41.43 37.74
N GLU A 8 -12.31 -40.51 36.79
CA GLU A 8 -13.04 -40.45 35.52
C GLU A 8 -12.52 -39.31 34.62
N LEU A 9 -11.51 -39.64 33.81
CA LEU A 9 -11.21 -38.96 32.55
C LEU A 9 -11.63 -39.90 31.42
N LEU A 10 -12.89 -39.84 31.01
CA LEU A 10 -13.36 -39.87 29.62
C LEU A 10 -14.88 -39.97 29.62
N VAL A 11 -15.48 -39.51 28.53
CA VAL A 11 -16.91 -39.54 28.19
C VAL A 11 -17.64 -38.25 28.59
N HIS A 12 -18.27 -37.65 27.58
CA HIS A 12 -19.06 -36.42 27.53
C HIS A 12 -18.29 -35.19 27.04
N GLY A 13 -18.22 -35.11 25.70
CA GLY A 13 -18.01 -33.85 25.01
C GLY A 13 -19.05 -32.82 25.44
N SER A 14 -18.61 -31.57 25.51
CA SER A 14 -19.49 -30.41 25.57
C SER A 14 -18.73 -29.23 24.99
N ASN A 15 -19.01 -28.97 23.72
CA ASN A 15 -18.75 -27.70 23.06
C ASN A 15 -19.36 -26.58 23.93
N LYS A 16 -18.51 -25.83 24.64
CA LYS A 16 -18.92 -24.63 25.36
C LYS A 16 -17.89 -23.53 25.12
N LEU A 17 -18.21 -22.75 24.07
CA LEU A 17 -18.12 -21.30 24.01
C LEU A 17 -16.83 -20.68 24.54
N ILE A 18 -15.83 -20.56 23.66
CA ILE A 18 -14.77 -19.55 23.79
C ILE A 18 -15.36 -18.24 23.27
N HIS A 19 -16.26 -17.63 24.05
CA HIS A 19 -16.67 -16.24 23.88
C HIS A 19 -16.19 -15.48 25.11
N ASP A 20 -15.03 -14.86 24.96
CA ASP A 20 -14.53 -13.66 25.66
C ASP A 20 -13.00 -13.71 25.69
N ARG A 21 -12.41 -13.44 24.52
CA ARG A 21 -11.05 -12.90 24.47
C ARG A 21 -11.17 -11.43 24.16
N LYS A 22 -11.22 -10.62 25.22
CA LYS A 22 -10.71 -9.25 25.16
C LYS A 22 -9.34 -9.33 24.48
N PRO A 23 -9.11 -8.68 23.32
CA PRO A 23 -7.85 -8.85 22.62
C PRO A 23 -6.72 -8.33 23.52
N PRO A 24 -5.66 -9.12 23.75
CA PRO A 24 -4.52 -8.66 24.51
C PRO A 24 -3.93 -7.45 23.79
N ILE A 25 -3.88 -6.32 24.48
CA ILE A 25 -3.08 -5.18 24.05
C ILE A 25 -1.63 -5.67 24.05
N SER A 26 -0.98 -5.58 22.89
CA SER A 26 0.40 -5.98 22.56
C SER A 26 0.70 -7.45 22.23
N SER A 27 0.23 -7.89 21.07
CA SER A 27 1.01 -8.75 20.15
C SER A 27 0.59 -8.36 18.74
N SER A 28 1.53 -7.96 17.88
CA SER A 28 1.24 -7.68 16.47
C SER A 28 0.63 -8.94 15.83
N SER A 29 -0.70 -9.00 15.75
CA SER A 29 -1.38 -10.10 15.09
C SER A 29 -1.04 -10.01 13.61
N PHE A 30 -0.28 -10.99 13.14
CA PHE A 30 0.02 -11.18 11.74
C PHE A 30 -1.17 -11.91 11.11
N TYR A 31 -1.72 -11.34 10.05
CA TYR A 31 -2.86 -11.87 9.31
C TYR A 31 -2.38 -12.40 7.97
N THR A 32 -3.12 -13.36 7.43
CA THR A 32 -2.95 -13.93 6.10
C THR A 32 -4.17 -13.59 5.23
N PRO A 33 -4.06 -13.66 3.88
CA PRO A 33 -5.19 -13.41 3.00
C PRO A 33 -6.37 -14.34 3.33
N GLY A 34 -7.55 -13.76 3.51
CA GLY A 34 -8.78 -14.44 3.91
C GLY A 34 -9.07 -14.41 5.41
N ASP A 35 -8.12 -14.00 6.24
CA ASP A 35 -8.35 -13.95 7.70
C ASP A 35 -9.34 -12.84 8.07
N LEU A 36 -10.19 -13.16 9.04
CA LEU A 36 -11.16 -12.23 9.60
C LEU A 36 -10.48 -11.19 10.50
N ILE A 37 -10.65 -9.90 10.17
CA ILE A 37 -10.12 -8.80 10.97
C ILE A 37 -11.17 -8.31 11.97
N THR A 38 -12.39 -8.00 11.49
CA THR A 38 -13.50 -7.54 12.34
C THR A 38 -14.86 -7.80 11.69
N ASN A 39 -15.90 -7.96 12.51
CA ASN A 39 -17.31 -8.04 12.08
C ASN A 39 -18.03 -6.68 12.21
N ASP A 40 -17.37 -5.67 12.75
CA ASP A 40 -17.95 -4.34 12.93
C ASP A 40 -17.66 -3.47 11.69
N ILE A 41 -18.55 -3.52 10.71
CA ILE A 41 -18.42 -2.70 9.50
C ILE A 41 -18.91 -1.27 9.72
N GLU A 42 -19.86 -1.05 10.63
CA GLU A 42 -20.46 0.27 10.83
C GLU A 42 -19.46 1.25 11.47
N SER A 43 -18.56 0.74 12.32
CA SER A 43 -17.55 1.56 12.99
C SER A 43 -16.31 1.86 12.15
N PHE A 44 -16.04 1.07 11.10
CA PHE A 44 -14.75 1.06 10.40
C PHE A 44 -14.83 1.17 8.87
N ILE A 45 -13.79 1.75 8.29
CA ILE A 45 -13.61 1.93 6.84
C ILE A 45 -12.48 1.00 6.38
N CYS A 46 -12.72 0.30 5.26
CA CYS A 46 -11.72 -0.57 4.63
C CYS A 46 -10.66 0.26 3.91
N GLY A 47 -9.40 0.12 4.33
CA GLY A 47 -8.23 0.66 3.66
C GLY A 47 -7.48 -0.39 2.85
N ASN A 48 -6.25 -0.05 2.47
CA ASN A 48 -5.37 -0.93 1.70
C ASN A 48 -5.15 -2.28 2.40
N GLY A 49 -5.16 -3.36 1.62
CA GLY A 49 -4.95 -4.70 2.14
C GLY A 49 -6.14 -5.32 2.87
N THR A 50 -7.30 -4.66 2.85
CA THR A 50 -8.56 -5.19 3.38
C THR A 50 -9.64 -5.26 2.31
N ILE A 51 -10.62 -6.12 2.51
CA ILE A 51 -11.82 -6.21 1.67
C ILE A 51 -13.05 -6.39 2.55
N LEU A 52 -14.16 -5.77 2.14
CA LEU A 52 -15.45 -5.96 2.76
C LEU A 52 -16.14 -7.19 2.19
N ASP A 53 -16.43 -8.17 3.03
CA ASP A 53 -17.32 -9.27 2.70
C ASP A 53 -18.77 -8.87 3.01
N SER A 54 -19.51 -8.52 1.95
CA SER A 54 -20.92 -8.13 2.06
C SER A 54 -21.84 -9.27 2.47
N SER A 55 -21.42 -10.54 2.34
CA SER A 55 -22.26 -11.69 2.68
C SER A 55 -22.29 -11.96 4.18
N ASN A 56 -21.14 -11.83 4.84
CA ASN A 56 -20.97 -12.13 6.26
C ASN A 56 -20.87 -10.88 7.14
N SER A 57 -21.04 -9.71 6.54
CA SER A 57 -20.89 -8.43 7.23
C SER A 57 -19.55 -8.34 7.98
N SER A 58 -18.45 -8.64 7.29
CA SER A 58 -17.12 -8.70 7.90
C SER A 58 -16.01 -8.09 7.04
N ILE A 59 -14.97 -7.58 7.68
CA ILE A 59 -13.76 -7.09 7.02
C ILE A 59 -12.70 -8.19 7.08
N LEU A 60 -12.23 -8.60 5.91
CA LEU A 60 -11.23 -9.65 5.72
C LEU A 60 -9.90 -9.04 5.26
N SER A 61 -8.81 -9.73 5.55
CA SER A 61 -7.50 -9.40 5.01
C SER A 61 -7.35 -9.87 3.56
N THR A 62 -6.76 -9.06 2.70
CA THR A 62 -6.41 -9.44 1.31
C THR A 62 -4.93 -9.79 1.17
N VAL A 63 -4.09 -9.39 2.14
CA VAL A 63 -2.63 -9.54 2.09
C VAL A 63 -2.10 -10.13 3.40
N ALA A 64 -0.91 -10.75 3.35
CA ALA A 64 -0.24 -11.18 4.56
C ALA A 64 0.47 -10.01 5.23
N GLY A 65 0.18 -9.72 6.50
CA GLY A 65 0.77 -8.56 7.17
C GLY A 65 0.17 -8.22 8.54
N ASN A 66 0.66 -7.14 9.12
CA ASN A 66 0.15 -6.63 10.39
C ASN A 66 -1.02 -5.68 10.13
N VAL A 67 -2.08 -5.77 10.94
CA VAL A 67 -3.20 -4.83 10.88
C VAL A 67 -2.85 -3.54 11.62
N GLU A 68 -3.14 -2.41 11.01
CA GLU A 68 -3.12 -1.10 11.63
C GLU A 68 -4.53 -0.50 11.70
N TYR A 69 -4.84 0.05 12.87
CA TYR A 69 -6.07 0.81 13.12
C TYR A 69 -5.69 2.29 13.23
N ILE A 70 -6.12 3.09 12.26
CA ILE A 70 -5.89 4.53 12.23
C ILE A 70 -7.25 5.22 12.33
N ASN A 71 -7.64 5.62 13.53
CA ASN A 71 -8.99 6.09 13.83
C ASN A 71 -10.04 5.03 13.44
N LYS A 72 -10.82 5.32 12.40
CA LYS A 72 -11.81 4.40 11.83
C LYS A 72 -11.29 3.66 10.60
N LEU A 73 -10.09 3.94 10.12
CA LEU A 73 -9.50 3.26 8.97
C LEU A 73 -8.77 1.99 9.42
N ILE A 74 -9.10 0.86 8.82
CA ILE A 74 -8.37 -0.40 8.99
C ILE A 74 -7.56 -0.67 7.74
N ARG A 75 -6.26 -0.93 7.89
CA ARG A 75 -5.41 -1.39 6.77
C ARG A 75 -4.51 -2.53 7.20
N VAL A 76 -4.07 -3.33 6.25
CA VAL A 76 -3.07 -4.38 6.49
C VAL A 76 -1.76 -3.94 5.83
N ILE A 77 -0.70 -3.83 6.61
CA ILE A 77 0.64 -3.52 6.10
C ILE A 77 1.39 -4.82 5.82
N PRO A 78 1.65 -5.14 4.53
CA PRO A 78 2.48 -6.28 4.20
C PRO A 78 3.95 -6.00 4.52
N PRO A 79 4.74 -7.03 4.90
CA PRO A 79 6.15 -6.87 5.21
C PRO A 79 7.00 -6.49 3.98
N LYS A 80 6.48 -6.74 2.77
CA LYS A 80 7.11 -6.36 1.50
C LYS A 80 6.06 -5.79 0.56
N ALA A 81 6.26 -4.55 0.12
CA ALA A 81 5.45 -3.88 -0.88
C ALA A 81 6.34 -3.16 -1.90
N ARG A 82 5.79 -2.92 -3.09
CA ARG A 82 6.37 -1.97 -4.05
C ARG A 82 6.09 -0.55 -3.56
N TYR A 83 6.88 0.40 -4.04
CA TYR A 83 6.64 1.81 -3.74
C TYR A 83 5.24 2.21 -4.24
N LEU A 84 4.48 2.86 -3.37
CA LEU A 84 3.20 3.50 -3.67
C LEU A 84 3.45 4.99 -3.48
N GLY A 85 3.39 5.77 -4.56
CA GLY A 85 3.72 7.18 -4.50
C GLY A 85 2.69 7.96 -3.69
N GLU A 86 3.18 8.89 -2.86
CA GLU A 86 2.40 9.94 -2.22
C GLU A 86 2.82 11.31 -2.76
N ILE A 87 1.90 12.27 -2.79
CA ILE A 87 2.20 13.63 -3.25
C ILE A 87 3.17 14.29 -2.25
N GLY A 88 4.25 14.88 -2.77
CA GLY A 88 5.31 15.49 -1.97
C GLY A 88 6.48 14.56 -1.64
N ASP A 89 6.43 13.29 -2.05
CA ASP A 89 7.54 12.37 -1.87
C ASP A 89 8.74 12.79 -2.73
N VAL A 90 9.92 12.89 -2.11
CA VAL A 90 11.19 13.12 -2.81
C VAL A 90 11.82 11.76 -3.11
N ILE A 91 11.95 11.47 -4.41
CA ILE A 91 12.30 10.16 -4.93
C ILE A 91 13.47 10.24 -5.91
N VAL A 92 14.22 9.13 -5.98
CA VAL A 92 15.25 8.92 -6.99
C VAL A 92 14.76 7.84 -7.95
N GLY A 93 14.73 8.17 -9.23
CA GLY A 93 14.27 7.28 -10.28
C GLY A 93 15.28 7.12 -11.41
N ARG A 94 15.13 6.04 -12.17
CA ARG A 94 15.95 5.79 -13.36
C ARG A 94 15.16 5.98 -14.63
N VAL A 95 15.68 6.73 -15.59
CA VAL A 95 15.04 6.86 -16.90
C VAL A 95 15.12 5.53 -17.64
N ILE A 96 13.96 4.95 -17.97
CA ILE A 96 13.86 3.68 -18.71
C ILE A 96 13.57 3.89 -20.20
N ARG A 97 12.88 4.97 -20.54
CA ARG A 97 12.51 5.28 -21.93
C ARG A 97 12.28 6.77 -22.10
N VAL A 98 12.76 7.30 -23.22
CA VAL A 98 12.36 8.63 -23.71
C VAL A 98 11.13 8.50 -24.61
N CYS A 99 10.05 9.19 -24.26
CA CYS A 99 8.79 9.25 -25.02
C CYS A 99 8.57 10.65 -25.59
N GLN A 100 7.52 10.83 -26.38
CA GLN A 100 7.14 12.14 -26.89
C GLN A 100 6.75 13.07 -25.72
N ARG A 101 7.49 14.17 -25.53
CA ARG A 101 7.31 15.19 -24.47
C ARG A 101 7.40 14.70 -23.02
N LYS A 102 7.87 13.47 -22.78
CA LYS A 102 7.96 12.89 -21.43
C LYS A 102 9.00 11.78 -21.32
N TRP A 103 9.46 11.52 -20.11
CA TRP A 103 10.30 10.37 -19.78
C TRP A 103 9.52 9.38 -18.93
N ALA A 104 9.67 8.10 -19.22
CA ALA A 104 9.23 7.04 -18.32
C ALA A 104 10.37 6.72 -17.34
N ILE A 105 10.02 6.66 -16.06
CA ILE A 105 10.98 6.54 -14.96
C ILE A 105 10.62 5.31 -14.12
N ASP A 106 11.62 4.48 -13.83
CA ASP A 106 11.49 3.38 -12.90
C ASP A 106 11.71 3.87 -11.46
N LEU A 107 10.67 3.69 -10.63
CA LEU A 107 10.64 3.98 -9.20
C LEU A 107 10.47 2.72 -8.34
N ASN A 108 10.59 1.52 -8.94
CA ASN A 108 10.24 0.26 -8.29
C ASN A 108 8.78 0.25 -7.74
N GLY A 109 7.89 0.95 -8.44
CA GLY A 109 6.46 1.03 -8.17
C GLY A 109 5.64 -0.02 -8.93
N GLN A 110 4.32 0.06 -8.81
CA GLN A 110 3.41 -0.78 -9.60
C GLN A 110 3.47 -0.47 -11.10
N GLN A 111 3.65 0.81 -11.43
CA GLN A 111 3.75 1.37 -12.77
C GLN A 111 4.98 2.29 -12.85
N PRO A 112 5.57 2.46 -14.04
CA PRO A 112 6.59 3.49 -14.25
C PRO A 112 5.99 4.88 -14.08
N ALA A 113 6.74 5.76 -13.43
CA ALA A 113 6.36 7.16 -13.27
C ALA A 113 6.61 7.96 -14.55
N THR A 114 5.95 9.10 -14.69
CA THR A 114 6.07 9.95 -15.87
C THR A 114 6.59 11.33 -15.51
N LEU A 115 7.79 11.68 -16.01
CA LEU A 115 8.29 13.05 -15.95
C LEU A 115 7.97 13.79 -17.24
N GLN A 116 7.12 14.80 -17.14
CA GLN A 116 6.80 15.65 -18.27
C GLN A 116 7.97 16.57 -18.61
N LEU A 117 8.16 16.88 -19.89
CA LEU A 117 9.07 17.94 -20.32
C LEU A 117 8.69 19.29 -19.68
N SER A 118 7.40 19.46 -19.33
CA SER A 118 6.92 20.62 -18.59
C SER A 118 7.38 20.70 -17.13
N ALA A 119 7.87 19.61 -16.55
CA ALA A 119 8.20 19.51 -15.13
C ALA A 119 9.70 19.62 -14.84
N ILE A 120 10.54 19.85 -15.86
CA ILE A 120 11.99 19.99 -15.69
C ILE A 120 12.43 21.45 -15.72
N TYR A 121 13.56 21.72 -15.05
CA TYR A 121 14.28 22.98 -15.20
C TYR A 121 15.14 22.91 -16.47
N LEU A 122 14.90 23.83 -17.39
CA LEU A 122 15.73 23.95 -18.59
C LEU A 122 17.07 24.61 -18.23
N PRO A 123 18.19 24.17 -18.85
CA PRO A 123 19.50 24.77 -18.64
C PRO A 123 19.46 26.27 -18.97
N GLY A 124 19.97 27.09 -18.04
CA GLY A 124 19.91 28.55 -18.11
C GLY A 124 18.99 29.22 -17.09
N GLY A 125 18.20 28.46 -16.32
CA GLY A 125 17.44 28.97 -15.16
C GLY A 125 16.31 29.95 -15.50
N ILE A 126 16.08 30.23 -16.78
CA ILE A 126 14.98 31.07 -17.26
C ILE A 126 13.76 30.19 -17.44
N GLN A 127 12.66 30.55 -16.79
CA GLN A 127 11.34 30.00 -17.08
C GLN A 127 10.88 30.51 -18.47
N ARG A 128 11.42 29.94 -19.55
CA ARG A 128 10.94 30.21 -20.91
C ARG A 128 9.62 29.48 -21.16
N ARG A 129 8.80 30.02 -22.06
CA ARG A 129 7.72 29.23 -22.67
C ARG A 129 8.37 28.05 -23.39
N LYS A 130 7.96 26.85 -23.02
CA LYS A 130 8.44 25.61 -23.63
C LYS A 130 7.99 25.59 -25.08
N LEU A 131 8.95 25.53 -25.99
CA LEU A 131 8.72 25.59 -27.43
C LEU A 131 8.71 24.16 -28.01
N GLU A 132 8.14 23.99 -29.21
CA GLU A 132 8.19 22.72 -29.94
C GLU A 132 9.63 22.24 -30.20
N GLU A 133 10.59 23.16 -30.24
CA GLU A 133 12.02 22.86 -30.38
C GLU A 133 12.57 22.01 -29.22
N ASP A 134 12.07 22.21 -28.00
CA ASP A 134 12.52 21.45 -26.82
C ASP A 134 12.12 19.97 -26.90
N GLU A 135 11.03 19.66 -27.63
CA GLU A 135 10.59 18.30 -27.86
C GLU A 135 11.55 17.54 -28.78
N LEU A 136 12.13 18.20 -29.78
CA LEU A 136 13.13 17.62 -30.66
C LEU A 136 14.45 17.33 -29.92
N LEU A 137 14.77 18.17 -28.94
CA LEU A 137 15.99 18.09 -28.14
C LEU A 137 15.82 17.30 -26.84
N ILE A 138 14.70 16.62 -26.64
CA ILE A 138 14.37 15.95 -25.38
C ILE A 138 15.47 14.98 -24.89
N ARG A 139 16.14 14.29 -25.81
CA ARG A 139 17.23 13.35 -25.49
C ARG A 139 18.52 14.04 -25.03
N GLN A 140 18.64 15.36 -25.19
CA GLN A 140 19.80 16.12 -24.69
C GLN A 140 19.70 16.40 -23.19
N PHE A 141 18.50 16.31 -22.59
CA PHE A 141 18.32 16.53 -21.15
C PHE A 141 18.56 15.23 -20.37
N PHE A 142 17.84 14.16 -20.72
CA PHE A 142 17.95 12.86 -20.08
C PHE A 142 17.85 11.74 -21.10
N VAL A 143 18.69 10.72 -20.91
CA VAL A 143 18.74 9.49 -21.72
C VAL A 143 18.46 8.26 -20.86
N GLU A 144 18.21 7.14 -21.52
CA GLU A 144 18.00 5.87 -20.82
C GLU A 144 19.20 5.49 -19.94
N GLY A 145 18.91 5.16 -18.68
CA GLY A 145 19.93 4.81 -17.68
C GLY A 145 20.26 5.94 -16.70
N ASP A 146 19.92 7.19 -17.01
CA ASP A 146 20.16 8.33 -16.13
C ASP A 146 19.37 8.22 -14.83
N LEU A 147 20.00 8.65 -13.73
CA LEU A 147 19.36 8.78 -12.42
C LEU A 147 18.95 10.22 -12.19
N ILE A 148 17.71 10.41 -11.74
CA ILE A 148 17.12 11.73 -11.50
C ILE A 148 16.48 11.76 -10.11
N SER A 149 16.59 12.92 -9.46
CA SER A 149 15.87 13.23 -8.23
C SER A 149 14.67 14.10 -8.59
N ALA A 150 13.49 13.73 -8.13
CA ALA A 150 12.26 14.47 -8.39
C ALA A 150 11.31 14.42 -7.19
N GLU A 151 10.31 15.28 -7.19
CA GLU A 151 9.21 15.29 -6.24
C GLU A 151 7.93 14.81 -6.93
N VAL A 152 7.15 13.95 -6.29
CA VAL A 152 5.86 13.50 -6.81
C VAL A 152 4.85 14.65 -6.72
N GLN A 153 4.45 15.18 -7.88
CA GLN A 153 3.51 16.31 -7.96
C GLN A 153 2.04 15.87 -7.97
N ALA A 154 1.74 14.71 -8.55
CA ALA A 154 0.39 14.19 -8.70
C ALA A 154 0.41 12.67 -8.79
N ILE A 155 -0.73 12.04 -8.50
CA ILE A 155 -0.94 10.60 -8.67
C ILE A 155 -2.14 10.45 -9.61
N HIS A 156 -1.96 9.66 -10.65
CA HIS A 156 -3.02 9.37 -11.61
C HIS A 156 -3.93 8.23 -11.12
N ALA A 157 -5.14 8.14 -11.69
CA ALA A 157 -6.13 7.14 -11.27
C ALA A 157 -5.69 5.68 -11.47
N ASP A 158 -4.68 5.44 -12.30
CA ASP A 158 -4.05 4.15 -12.52
C ASP A 158 -2.94 3.82 -11.50
N GLY A 159 -2.67 4.73 -10.56
CA GLY A 159 -1.62 4.61 -9.55
C GLY A 159 -0.22 4.96 -10.05
N SER A 160 -0.08 5.51 -11.27
CA SER A 160 1.18 6.08 -11.74
C SER A 160 1.42 7.45 -11.10
N ALA A 161 2.69 7.72 -10.79
CA ALA A 161 3.17 8.97 -10.19
C ALA A 161 3.85 9.88 -11.22
#